data_AF-A0AAE0F8U9-F1
#
_entry.id   AF-A0AAE0F8U9-F1
#
_cell.length_a   1.000
_cell.length_b   1.000
_cell.length_c   1.000
_cell.angle_alpha   90.00
_cell.angle_beta   90.00
_cell.angle_gamma   90.00
#
_symmetry.space_group_name_H-M   'P 1'
#
loop_
_entity.id
_entity.type
_entity.pdbx_description
1 polymer ?
#
loop_
_entity_poly.entity_id
_entity_poly.type
_entity_poly.pdbx_seq_one_letter_code
_entity_poly.pdbx_strand_id
1 'polypeptide(L)'
;MVPSTSTVVGLYRAAVCPGSQCPAQKRWIPHRKQGKCWHVATAADSKLAGSSQGRQWCGNTLLAPRGAADQTQRAWRGHQVEKRKTAGGTLIACREGPPALLRFKVLARREWKAKLLTYHTAARIGSMALWGVMFGTPYIRISYQLKSTQSFDRIRGIYAISLFNATLTNNGSPVMEYYVLQSNSEMDKGLYKPLESLLAFVIFDTLIVLVPSAIVLTLQMILVGSFYDQLDKIVYMVTIAVLEHCSFNLLLLMITVLIPHNPRGLKLVLFATTPIYTGFMIPVDQMVWPVRLIAYLSPLHHNFSAAMNSMFAGQTIECDDSDDPDCDQVFFSCPV
;
A
#
# COMPACT_ATOMS: atom_id res chain seq x y z
N MET A 1 -33.29 8.09 15.93
CA MET A 1 -33.35 6.68 16.38
C MET A 1 -31.97 6.07 16.18
N VAL A 2 -31.24 5.88 17.26
CA VAL A 2 -29.84 5.42 17.27
C VAL A 2 -29.85 4.02 17.88
N PRO A 3 -29.24 2.99 17.27
CA PRO A 3 -29.00 1.75 17.98
C PRO A 3 -27.69 1.89 18.77
N SER A 4 -27.79 1.69 20.09
CA SER A 4 -26.67 1.56 21.01
C SER A 4 -25.93 0.26 20.74
N THR A 5 -24.64 0.34 20.39
CA THR A 5 -23.73 -0.82 20.37
C THR A 5 -22.93 -0.85 21.66
N SER A 6 -23.31 -1.81 22.51
CA SER A 6 -22.59 -2.22 23.72
C SER A 6 -21.16 -2.63 23.39
N THR A 7 -20.20 -1.93 23.97
CA THR A 7 -18.76 -2.21 23.89
C THR A 7 -18.41 -3.36 24.85
N VAL A 8 -18.03 -4.53 24.31
CA VAL A 8 -17.48 -5.63 25.11
C VAL A 8 -15.97 -5.40 25.24
N VAL A 9 -15.54 -4.93 26.41
CA VAL A 9 -14.12 -4.82 26.78
C VAL A 9 -13.64 -6.19 27.26
N GLY A 10 -12.91 -6.90 26.40
CA GLY A 10 -12.21 -8.13 26.76
C GLY A 10 -10.84 -7.82 27.38
N LEU A 11 -10.78 -7.68 28.70
CA LEU A 11 -9.53 -7.69 29.47
C LEU A 11 -8.94 -9.11 29.48
N TYR A 12 -7.86 -9.35 28.72
CA TYR A 12 -7.06 -10.56 28.88
C TYR A 12 -6.21 -10.44 30.16
N ARG A 13 -6.71 -11.06 31.24
CA ARG A 13 -5.93 -11.33 32.45
C ARG A 13 -4.94 -12.45 32.12
N ALA A 14 -3.64 -12.13 32.10
CA ALA A 14 -2.59 -13.13 32.07
C ALA A 14 -2.70 -13.99 33.33
N ALA A 15 -3.02 -15.27 33.15
CA ALA A 15 -2.97 -16.25 34.23
C ALA A 15 -1.50 -16.52 34.58
N VAL A 16 -1.03 -15.89 35.65
CA VAL A 16 0.17 -16.30 36.37
C VAL A 16 -0.19 -17.62 37.07
N CYS A 17 0.40 -18.73 36.64
CA CYS A 17 0.33 -19.98 37.40
C CYS A 17 1.27 -19.88 38.61
N PRO A 18 0.77 -19.90 39.85
CA PRO A 18 1.63 -20.10 41.01
C PRO A 18 2.01 -21.57 41.12
N GLY A 19 3.22 -21.79 41.65
CA GLY A 19 3.97 -23.04 41.64
C GLY A 19 3.20 -24.36 41.79
N SER A 20 3.50 -25.30 40.90
CA SER A 20 3.73 -26.70 41.27
C SER A 20 4.38 -27.44 40.10
N GLN A 21 5.64 -27.83 40.29
CA GLN A 21 6.30 -29.01 39.71
C GLN A 21 6.32 -29.12 38.17
N CYS A 22 7.39 -28.63 37.56
CA CYS A 22 7.86 -29.12 36.25
C CYS A 22 8.25 -30.60 36.38
N PRO A 23 7.64 -31.55 35.64
CA PRO A 23 8.19 -32.87 35.54
C PRO A 23 9.45 -32.84 34.67
N ALA A 24 10.47 -33.53 35.16
CA ALA A 24 11.80 -33.71 34.61
C ALA A 24 11.89 -33.65 33.07
N GLN A 25 12.81 -32.80 32.61
CA GLN A 25 13.41 -32.78 31.27
C GLN A 25 13.92 -34.19 30.91
N LYS A 26 13.08 -35.01 30.26
CA LYS A 26 13.53 -36.28 29.66
C LYS A 26 14.06 -36.02 28.26
N ARG A 27 15.32 -36.42 28.07
CA ARG A 27 16.13 -36.42 26.84
C ARG A 27 15.31 -36.44 25.55
N TRP A 28 15.44 -35.34 24.81
CA TRP A 28 15.03 -35.18 23.43
C TRP A 28 15.96 -36.01 22.55
N ILE A 29 15.43 -37.02 21.86
CA ILE A 29 16.20 -37.79 20.87
C ILE A 29 15.78 -37.31 19.48
N PRO A 30 16.60 -36.51 18.78
CA PRO A 30 16.31 -36.13 17.40
C PRO A 30 16.57 -37.33 16.49
N HIS A 31 15.52 -37.97 15.99
CA HIS A 31 15.65 -38.92 14.88
C HIS A 31 15.78 -38.14 13.57
N ARG A 32 17.03 -37.91 13.15
CA ARG A 32 17.36 -37.29 11.86
C ARG A 32 17.54 -38.37 10.80
N LYS A 33 16.47 -38.71 10.09
CA LYS A 33 16.57 -39.35 8.76
C LYS A 33 15.83 -38.46 7.76
N GLN A 34 16.58 -37.99 6.75
CA GLN A 34 16.09 -37.23 5.58
C GLN A 34 15.45 -35.86 5.88
N GLY A 35 16.15 -34.95 6.59
CA GLY A 35 15.76 -33.53 6.63
C GLY A 35 14.37 -33.23 7.23
N LYS A 36 13.80 -34.15 8.02
CA LYS A 36 12.50 -33.99 8.67
C LYS A 36 12.65 -34.20 10.17
N CYS A 37 12.18 -33.24 10.96
CA CYS A 37 12.06 -33.38 12.41
C CYS A 37 10.75 -34.11 12.74
N TRP A 38 10.85 -35.23 13.45
CA TRP A 38 9.69 -36.02 13.88
C TRP A 38 9.54 -35.88 15.40
N HIS A 39 8.31 -35.59 15.87
CA HIS A 39 7.96 -35.60 17.28
C HIS A 39 7.07 -36.81 17.56
N VAL A 40 7.51 -37.68 18.48
CA VAL A 40 6.75 -38.85 18.92
C VAL A 40 6.03 -38.47 20.22
N ALA A 41 4.71 -38.31 20.19
CA ALA A 41 3.91 -38.34 21.42
C ALA A 41 3.68 -39.80 21.79
N THR A 42 4.22 -40.26 22.92
CA THR A 42 4.00 -41.64 23.40
C THR A 42 2.68 -41.73 24.14
N ALA A 43 2.03 -42.89 24.05
CA ALA A 43 0.71 -43.17 24.64
C ALA A 43 0.66 -43.07 26.19
N ALA A 44 1.77 -42.76 26.86
CA ALA A 44 1.80 -42.48 28.29
C ALA A 44 1.26 -41.08 28.63
N ASP A 45 1.38 -40.12 27.71
CA ASP A 45 0.94 -38.73 27.93
C ASP A 45 -0.60 -38.57 27.91
N SER A 46 -1.32 -39.56 27.37
CA SER A 46 -2.79 -39.53 27.29
C SER A 46 -3.49 -40.03 28.55
N LYS A 47 -2.79 -40.71 29.48
CA LYS A 47 -3.39 -41.22 30.72
C LYS A 47 -3.28 -40.27 31.91
N LEU A 48 -2.41 -39.24 31.84
CA LEU A 48 -2.25 -38.22 32.89
C LEU A 48 -3.21 -37.03 32.73
N ALA A 49 -3.89 -36.89 31.59
CA ALA A 49 -4.90 -35.87 31.37
C ALA A 49 -6.31 -36.44 31.57
N GLY A 50 -6.76 -36.48 32.82
CA GLY A 50 -8.16 -36.75 33.16
C GLY A 50 -9.09 -35.77 32.41
N SER A 51 -10.05 -36.33 31.69
CA SER A 51 -11.30 -35.70 31.21
C SER A 51 -11.23 -34.20 30.85
N SER A 52 -10.75 -33.88 29.65
CA SER A 52 -11.30 -32.82 28.80
C SER A 52 -10.70 -32.93 27.40
N GLN A 53 -11.51 -32.64 26.37
CA GLN A 53 -11.19 -32.70 24.94
C GLN A 53 -9.70 -32.47 24.64
N GLY A 54 -9.03 -33.50 24.10
CA GLY A 54 -7.59 -33.50 23.84
C GLY A 54 -7.16 -32.32 22.99
N ARG A 55 -6.51 -31.34 23.63
CA ARG A 55 -5.83 -30.23 22.95
C ARG A 55 -4.55 -30.79 22.34
N GLN A 56 -4.48 -30.79 21.01
CA GLN A 56 -3.28 -31.22 20.29
C GLN A 56 -2.39 -30.01 20.02
N TRP A 57 -1.08 -30.21 20.07
CA TRP A 57 -0.09 -29.16 19.88
C TRP A 57 0.78 -29.48 18.66
N CYS A 58 1.04 -28.48 17.82
CA CYS A 58 2.15 -28.48 16.84
C CYS A 58 3.09 -27.35 17.26
N GLY A 59 4.24 -27.68 17.87
CA GLY A 59 5.12 -26.66 18.48
C GLY A 59 4.42 -25.92 19.62
N ASN A 60 4.59 -24.58 19.68
CA ASN A 60 3.99 -23.70 20.70
C ASN A 60 2.53 -23.29 20.39
N THR A 61 1.91 -23.88 19.37
CA THR A 61 0.58 -23.45 18.90
C THR A 61 -0.48 -24.49 19.24
N LEU A 62 -1.51 -24.04 19.96
CA LEU A 62 -2.64 -24.86 20.41
C LEU A 62 -3.61 -25.09 19.25
N LEU A 63 -3.81 -26.35 18.83
CA LEU A 63 -4.75 -26.70 17.76
C LEU A 63 -6.18 -26.64 18.31
N ALA A 64 -7.03 -25.80 17.70
CA ALA A 64 -8.44 -25.69 18.05
C ALA A 64 -9.19 -27.03 17.85
N PRO A 65 -10.20 -27.34 18.70
CA PRO A 65 -10.96 -28.57 18.60
C PRO A 65 -11.79 -28.63 17.31
N ARG A 66 -12.04 -29.86 16.85
CA ARG A 66 -12.77 -30.19 15.62
C ARG A 66 -14.16 -29.55 15.60
N GLY A 67 -14.34 -28.54 14.75
CA GLY A 67 -15.64 -28.04 14.30
C GLY A 67 -15.50 -27.46 12.90
N ALA A 68 -16.16 -28.10 11.93
CA ALA A 68 -16.58 -27.67 10.57
C ALA A 68 -15.86 -26.54 9.80
N ALA A 69 -14.56 -26.26 10.00
CA ALA A 69 -13.83 -25.34 9.12
C ALA A 69 -13.45 -26.02 7.79
N ASP A 70 -13.82 -25.38 6.68
CA ASP A 70 -13.65 -25.83 5.29
C ASP A 70 -12.28 -26.45 5.00
N GLN A 71 -12.28 -27.53 4.21
CA GLN A 71 -11.07 -28.28 3.83
C GLN A 71 -10.01 -27.41 3.14
N THR A 72 -10.40 -26.34 2.46
CA THR A 72 -9.49 -25.38 1.82
C THR A 72 -8.69 -24.56 2.83
N GLN A 73 -9.22 -24.23 4.01
CA GLN A 73 -8.47 -23.54 5.07
C GLN A 73 -7.43 -24.42 5.77
N ARG A 74 -7.59 -25.75 5.72
CA ARG A 74 -6.68 -26.70 6.41
C ARG A 74 -5.38 -26.90 5.67
N ALA A 75 -5.34 -26.67 4.35
CA ALA A 75 -4.14 -26.84 3.55
C ALA A 75 -3.12 -25.70 3.70
N TRP A 76 -3.55 -24.54 4.23
CA TRP A 76 -2.78 -23.30 4.20
C TRP A 76 -2.20 -22.85 5.53
N ARG A 77 -2.71 -23.34 6.67
CA ARG A 77 -2.00 -23.15 7.94
C ARG A 77 -0.61 -23.76 7.74
N GLY A 78 0.45 -23.02 8.03
CA GLY A 78 1.85 -23.42 7.77
C GLY A 78 2.32 -24.75 8.38
N HIS A 79 1.40 -25.53 8.96
CA HIS A 79 1.52 -26.92 9.34
C HIS A 79 0.29 -27.70 8.83
N GLN A 80 0.47 -28.49 7.77
CA GLN A 80 -0.45 -29.60 7.50
C GLN A 80 -0.19 -30.67 8.57
N VAL A 81 -1.22 -31.03 9.32
CA VAL A 81 -1.18 -32.13 10.29
C VAL A 81 -1.50 -33.43 9.55
N GLU A 82 -0.44 -34.14 9.13
CA GLU A 82 -0.60 -35.51 8.63
C GLU A 82 -0.63 -36.46 9.82
N LYS A 83 -1.80 -37.06 10.08
CA LYS A 83 -1.96 -38.09 11.11
C LYS A 83 -1.69 -39.45 10.49
N ARG A 84 -0.51 -40.01 10.71
CA ARG A 84 -0.28 -41.44 10.48
C ARG A 84 -0.54 -42.22 11.76
N LYS A 85 -1.47 -43.18 11.70
CA LYS A 85 -1.60 -44.21 12.72
C LYS A 85 -0.42 -45.17 12.55
N THR A 86 0.51 -45.17 13.49
CA THR A 86 1.51 -46.23 13.60
C THR A 86 1.13 -47.13 14.77
N ALA A 87 1.66 -48.36 14.81
CA ALA A 87 1.31 -49.37 15.81
C ALA A 87 1.57 -48.96 17.28
N GLY A 88 2.25 -47.83 17.53
CA GLY A 88 2.56 -47.30 18.87
C GLY A 88 1.99 -45.91 19.18
N GLY A 89 1.14 -45.33 18.32
CA GLY A 89 0.55 -43.99 18.55
C GLY A 89 0.23 -43.22 17.26
N THR A 90 -0.37 -42.04 17.38
CA THR A 90 -0.54 -41.11 16.25
C THR A 90 0.65 -40.17 16.17
N LEU A 91 1.44 -40.29 15.12
CA LEU A 91 2.43 -39.28 14.74
C LEU A 91 1.70 -38.10 14.09
N ILE A 92 1.92 -36.90 14.61
CA ILE A 92 1.50 -35.64 14.00
C ILE A 92 2.75 -35.02 13.38
N ALA A 93 2.90 -35.18 12.07
CA ALA A 93 3.94 -34.46 11.34
C ALA A 93 3.42 -33.05 11.03
N CYS A 94 4.10 -32.03 11.52
CA CYS A 94 3.85 -30.64 11.12
C CYS A 94 4.67 -30.41 9.84
N ARG A 95 4.05 -30.52 8.66
CA ARG A 95 4.75 -30.31 7.38
C ARG A 95 5.17 -28.85 7.28
N GLU A 96 6.42 -28.59 6.90
CA GLU A 96 6.86 -27.23 6.54
C GLU A 96 5.95 -26.69 5.44
N GLY A 97 5.47 -25.46 5.63
CA GLY A 97 4.60 -24.79 4.67
C GLY A 97 5.24 -24.64 3.29
N PRO A 98 4.43 -24.35 2.25
CA PRO A 98 4.94 -24.15 0.90
C PRO A 98 6.04 -23.07 0.84
N PRO A 99 6.97 -23.15 -0.13
CA PRO A 99 8.03 -22.16 -0.29
C PRO A 99 7.43 -20.76 -0.49
N ALA A 100 8.15 -19.73 -0.04
CA ALA A 100 7.68 -18.33 -0.04
C ALA A 100 7.19 -17.87 -1.42
N LEU A 101 7.89 -18.25 -2.49
CA LEU A 101 7.51 -17.89 -3.86
C LEU A 101 6.17 -18.49 -4.31
N LEU A 102 5.83 -19.71 -3.84
CA LEU A 102 4.53 -20.32 -4.14
C LEU A 102 3.40 -19.60 -3.40
N ARG A 103 3.64 -19.23 -2.13
CA ARG A 103 2.69 -18.43 -1.34
C ARG A 103 2.45 -17.07 -1.98
N PHE A 104 3.53 -16.39 -2.36
CA PHE A 104 3.48 -15.12 -3.08
C PHE A 104 2.71 -15.24 -4.39
N LYS A 105 2.99 -16.25 -5.22
CA LYS A 105 2.29 -16.48 -6.50
C LYS A 105 0.78 -16.68 -6.32
N VAL A 106 0.36 -17.38 -5.26
CA VAL A 106 -1.07 -17.58 -4.98
C VAL A 106 -1.72 -16.30 -4.48
N LEU A 107 -1.06 -15.58 -3.57
CA LEU A 107 -1.50 -14.25 -3.10
C LEU A 107 -1.64 -13.30 -4.28
N ALA A 108 -0.61 -13.18 -5.10
CA ALA A 108 -0.58 -12.40 -6.33
C ALA A 108 -1.79 -12.68 -7.24
N ARG A 109 -2.06 -13.95 -7.52
CA ARG A 109 -3.20 -14.35 -8.35
C ARG A 109 -4.54 -14.02 -7.71
N ARG A 110 -4.65 -14.15 -6.38
CA ARG A 110 -5.86 -13.79 -5.62
C ARG A 110 -6.12 -12.29 -5.68
N GLU A 111 -5.10 -11.49 -5.36
CA GLU A 111 -5.18 -10.03 -5.39
C GLU A 111 -5.50 -9.50 -6.78
N TRP A 112 -4.85 -10.06 -7.82
CA TRP A 112 -5.16 -9.73 -9.21
C TRP A 112 -6.63 -9.99 -9.55
N LYS A 113 -7.14 -11.19 -9.25
CA LYS A 113 -8.55 -11.54 -9.52
C LYS A 113 -9.52 -10.67 -8.72
N ALA A 114 -9.22 -10.43 -7.45
CA ALA A 114 -10.05 -9.62 -6.58
C ALA A 114 -10.15 -8.20 -7.16
N LYS A 115 -9.02 -7.56 -7.47
CA LYS A 115 -9.03 -6.19 -7.98
C LYS A 115 -9.60 -6.07 -9.39
N LEU A 116 -9.35 -7.03 -10.28
CA LEU A 116 -9.81 -6.95 -11.68
C LEU A 116 -11.34 -7.11 -11.82
N LEU A 117 -11.99 -7.86 -10.91
CA LEU A 117 -13.43 -8.11 -10.96
C LEU A 117 -14.27 -7.20 -10.06
N THR A 118 -13.63 -6.32 -9.28
CA THR A 118 -14.37 -5.50 -8.30
C THR A 118 -14.89 -4.21 -8.94
N TYR A 119 -16.17 -3.91 -8.69
CA TYR A 119 -16.83 -2.66 -9.10
C TYR A 119 -16.05 -1.40 -8.71
N HIS A 120 -15.37 -1.41 -7.56
CA HIS A 120 -14.50 -0.32 -7.11
C HIS A 120 -13.40 0.05 -8.10
N THR A 121 -12.80 -0.92 -8.79
CA THR A 121 -11.75 -0.65 -9.79
C THR A 121 -12.34 0.05 -11.00
N ALA A 122 -13.49 -0.41 -11.49
CA ALA A 122 -14.21 0.24 -12.59
C ALA A 122 -14.64 1.66 -12.21
N ALA A 123 -15.20 1.86 -11.02
CA ALA A 123 -15.57 3.18 -10.50
C ALA A 123 -14.35 4.11 -10.36
N ARG A 124 -13.20 3.57 -9.92
CA ARG A 124 -11.94 4.31 -9.83
C ARG A 124 -11.47 4.77 -11.20
N ILE A 125 -11.43 3.87 -12.19
CA ILE A 125 -11.06 4.20 -13.58
C ILE A 125 -12.04 5.22 -14.17
N GLY A 126 -13.33 5.04 -13.97
CA GLY A 126 -14.35 5.99 -14.44
C GLY A 126 -14.19 7.37 -13.81
N SER A 127 -13.93 7.44 -12.50
CA SER A 127 -13.64 8.70 -11.82
C SER A 127 -12.35 9.34 -12.35
N MET A 128 -11.30 8.55 -12.60
CA MET A 128 -10.04 9.03 -13.16
C MET A 128 -10.26 9.67 -14.53
N ALA A 129 -11.02 9.01 -15.42
CA ALA A 129 -11.34 9.55 -16.73
C ALA A 129 -12.15 10.85 -16.62
N LEU A 130 -13.18 10.88 -15.77
CA LEU A 130 -14.03 12.06 -15.58
C LEU A 130 -13.21 13.26 -15.07
N TRP A 131 -12.43 13.06 -14.01
CA TRP A 131 -11.56 14.11 -13.49
C TRP A 131 -10.46 14.50 -14.47
N GLY A 132 -9.96 13.54 -15.24
CA GLY A 132 -9.07 13.73 -16.38
C GLY A 132 -9.59 14.80 -17.34
N VAL A 133 -10.83 14.63 -17.78
CA VAL A 133 -11.55 15.58 -18.63
C VAL A 133 -11.80 16.89 -17.90
N MET A 134 -12.33 16.86 -16.68
CA MET A 134 -12.66 18.07 -15.91
C MET A 134 -11.45 18.97 -15.68
N PHE A 135 -10.30 18.41 -15.30
CA PHE A 135 -9.07 19.19 -15.10
C PHE A 135 -8.32 19.50 -16.39
N GLY A 136 -8.47 18.69 -17.44
CA GLY A 136 -7.85 18.97 -18.74
C GLY A 136 -8.56 20.08 -19.51
N THR A 137 -9.88 20.18 -19.39
CA THR A 137 -10.72 21.12 -20.18
C THR A 137 -10.36 22.61 -20.04
N PRO A 138 -10.01 23.16 -18.86
CA PRO A 138 -9.66 24.58 -18.72
C PRO A 138 -8.36 24.95 -19.43
N TYR A 139 -7.50 23.97 -19.72
CA TYR A 139 -6.19 24.18 -20.34
C TYR A 139 -6.18 23.84 -21.84
N ILE A 140 -7.36 23.58 -22.43
CA ILE A 140 -7.49 23.35 -23.88
C ILE A 140 -7.06 24.60 -24.64
N ARG A 141 -6.09 24.45 -25.56
CA ARG A 141 -5.54 25.49 -26.45
C ARG A 141 -4.66 26.56 -25.77
N ILE A 142 -3.87 26.19 -24.76
CA ILE A 142 -2.70 27.03 -24.45
C ILE A 142 -1.82 27.04 -25.71
N SER A 143 -1.58 28.22 -26.27
CA SER A 143 -0.87 28.35 -27.54
C SER A 143 0.57 27.82 -27.43
N TYR A 144 1.16 27.42 -28.55
CA TYR A 144 2.55 26.94 -28.60
C TYR A 144 3.56 28.03 -28.21
N GLN A 145 3.24 29.30 -28.53
CA GLN A 145 4.08 30.47 -28.26
C GLN A 145 4.04 30.81 -26.76
N LEU A 146 5.15 30.62 -26.04
CA LEU A 146 5.25 30.95 -24.60
C LEU A 146 5.30 32.47 -24.40
N LYS A 147 4.13 33.12 -24.41
CA LYS A 147 3.96 34.42 -23.76
C LYS A 147 3.98 34.26 -22.24
N SER A 148 4.39 35.29 -21.50
CA SER A 148 4.50 35.25 -20.02
C SER A 148 3.20 34.78 -19.34
N THR A 149 2.04 35.20 -19.81
CA THR A 149 0.73 34.77 -19.26
C THR A 149 0.47 33.28 -19.48
N GLN A 150 0.91 32.74 -20.61
CA GLN A 150 0.72 31.33 -20.97
C GLN A 150 1.67 30.40 -20.23
N SER A 151 2.85 30.87 -19.79
CA SER A 151 3.76 30.07 -18.98
C SER A 151 3.15 29.78 -17.61
N PHE A 152 2.53 30.77 -16.96
CA PHE A 152 1.82 30.56 -15.69
C PHE A 152 0.67 29.56 -15.79
N ASP A 153 -0.11 29.61 -16.87
CA ASP A 153 -1.20 28.65 -17.08
C ASP A 153 -0.69 27.22 -17.28
N ARG A 154 0.48 27.05 -17.91
CA ARG A 154 1.16 25.74 -18.00
C ARG A 154 1.62 25.24 -16.63
N ILE A 155 2.23 26.11 -15.82
CA ILE A 155 2.64 25.77 -14.44
C ILE A 155 1.42 25.35 -13.61
N ARG A 156 0.32 26.11 -13.70
CA ARG A 156 -0.96 25.76 -13.06
C ARG A 156 -1.49 24.41 -13.53
N GLY A 157 -1.38 24.12 -14.84
CA GLY A 157 -1.73 22.82 -15.41
C GLY A 157 -0.93 21.68 -14.81
N ILE A 158 0.41 21.79 -14.74
CA ILE A 158 1.27 20.77 -14.11
C ILE A 158 0.91 20.58 -12.64
N TYR A 159 0.70 21.69 -11.92
CA TYR A 159 0.32 21.66 -10.51
C TYR A 159 -1.01 20.93 -10.31
N ALA A 160 -2.03 21.26 -11.12
CA ALA A 160 -3.33 20.62 -11.09
C ALA A 160 -3.24 19.12 -11.40
N ILE A 161 -2.42 18.72 -12.39
CA ILE A 161 -2.18 17.32 -12.75
C ILE A 161 -1.53 16.55 -11.57
N SER A 162 -0.52 17.13 -10.92
CA SER A 162 0.16 16.51 -9.78
C SER A 162 -0.80 16.33 -8.59
N LEU A 163 -1.54 17.39 -8.25
CA LEU A 163 -2.58 17.33 -7.21
C LEU A 163 -3.66 16.28 -7.51
N PHE A 164 -4.07 16.21 -8.76
CA PHE A 164 -5.04 15.23 -9.21
C PHE A 164 -4.51 13.81 -9.00
N ASN A 165 -3.28 13.54 -9.41
CA ASN A 165 -2.65 12.22 -9.25
C ASN A 165 -2.50 11.83 -7.77
N ALA A 166 -2.13 12.77 -6.91
CA ALA A 166 -2.14 12.59 -5.46
C ALA A 166 -3.55 12.22 -4.94
N THR A 167 -4.58 12.96 -5.36
CA THR A 167 -5.98 12.73 -4.95
C THR A 167 -6.53 11.38 -5.42
N LEU A 168 -6.17 10.97 -6.64
CA LEU A 168 -6.52 9.64 -7.17
C LEU A 168 -5.94 8.49 -6.34
N THR A 169 -4.81 8.74 -5.70
CA THR A 169 -4.17 7.79 -4.78
C THR A 169 -4.98 7.67 -3.51
N ASN A 170 -5.46 8.80 -2.96
CA ASN A 170 -6.35 8.82 -1.79
C ASN A 170 -7.66 8.07 -2.01
N ASN A 171 -8.25 8.12 -3.21
CA ASN A 171 -9.48 7.40 -3.52
C ASN A 171 -9.35 5.87 -3.37
N GLY A 172 -8.12 5.33 -3.40
CA GLY A 172 -7.83 3.92 -3.09
C GLY A 172 -7.81 3.57 -1.60
N SER A 173 -7.85 4.57 -0.70
CA SER A 173 -7.73 4.39 0.75
C SER A 173 -8.71 3.39 1.37
N PRO A 174 -10.01 3.36 1.02
CA PRO A 174 -10.94 2.39 1.61
C PRO A 174 -10.57 0.94 1.28
N VAL A 175 -10.05 0.69 0.08
CA VAL A 175 -9.59 -0.64 -0.35
C VAL A 175 -8.35 -1.04 0.44
N MET A 176 -7.44 -0.10 0.68
CA MET A 176 -6.25 -0.29 1.52
C MET A 176 -6.63 -0.70 2.96
N GLU A 177 -7.60 -0.02 3.57
CA GLU A 177 -8.04 -0.33 4.94
C GLU A 177 -8.64 -1.72 5.07
N TYR A 178 -9.51 -2.09 4.12
CA TYR A 178 -10.06 -3.44 4.06
C TYR A 178 -8.95 -4.49 3.89
N TYR A 179 -7.97 -4.21 3.02
CA TYR A 179 -6.84 -5.08 2.79
C TYR A 179 -5.99 -5.29 4.05
N VAL A 180 -5.64 -4.21 4.77
CA VAL A 180 -4.83 -4.31 6.00
C VAL A 180 -5.55 -5.11 7.07
N LEU A 181 -6.86 -4.91 7.24
CA LEU A 181 -7.67 -5.70 8.20
C LEU A 181 -7.71 -7.19 7.82
N GLN A 182 -7.93 -7.50 6.54
CA GLN A 182 -7.92 -8.87 6.06
C GLN A 182 -6.54 -9.50 6.23
N SER A 183 -5.48 -8.77 5.89
CA SER A 183 -4.09 -9.21 5.98
C SER A 183 -3.70 -9.53 7.41
N ASN A 184 -4.02 -8.65 8.35
CA ASN A 184 -3.78 -8.89 9.78
C ASN A 184 -4.50 -10.15 10.27
N SER A 185 -5.77 -10.35 9.90
CA SER A 185 -6.51 -11.57 10.28
C SER A 185 -5.91 -12.86 9.69
N GLU A 186 -5.32 -12.78 8.50
CA GLU A 186 -4.68 -13.91 7.84
C GLU A 186 -3.25 -14.17 8.38
N MET A 187 -2.55 -13.11 8.79
CA MET A 187 -1.28 -13.19 9.49
C MET A 187 -1.41 -13.81 10.88
N ASP A 188 -2.46 -13.48 11.63
CA ASP A 188 -2.76 -14.11 12.93
C ASP A 188 -2.96 -15.62 12.81
N LYS A 189 -3.40 -16.08 11.62
CA LYS A 189 -3.56 -17.50 11.29
C LYS A 189 -2.26 -18.16 10.80
N GLY A 190 -1.17 -17.41 10.66
CA GLY A 190 0.13 -17.88 10.19
C GLY A 190 0.14 -18.31 8.71
N LEU A 191 -0.71 -17.70 7.87
CA LEU A 191 -0.83 -18.07 6.45
C LEU A 191 0.36 -17.55 5.61
N TYR A 192 0.83 -16.34 5.91
CA TYR A 192 1.94 -15.69 5.20
C TYR A 192 2.63 -14.64 6.09
N LYS A 193 3.80 -14.19 5.65
CA LYS A 193 4.56 -13.12 6.34
C LYS A 193 4.02 -11.74 5.95
N PRO A 194 4.14 -10.72 6.83
CA PRO A 194 3.66 -9.36 6.53
C PRO A 194 4.25 -8.79 5.24
N LEU A 195 5.56 -8.99 5.03
CA LEU A 195 6.27 -8.47 3.87
C LEU A 195 5.78 -9.11 2.55
N GLU A 196 5.41 -10.40 2.57
CA GLU A 196 4.87 -11.09 1.39
C GLU A 196 3.51 -10.51 0.98
N SER A 197 2.66 -10.22 1.97
CA SER A 197 1.35 -9.57 1.75
C SER A 197 1.53 -8.16 1.22
N LEU A 198 2.36 -7.37 1.90
CA LEU A 198 2.58 -5.96 1.58
C LEU A 198 3.13 -5.77 0.16
N LEU A 199 4.12 -6.58 -0.21
CA LEU A 199 4.74 -6.52 -1.53
C LEU A 199 3.76 -6.96 -2.63
N ALA A 200 2.91 -7.97 -2.37
CA ALA A 200 1.86 -8.35 -3.30
C ALA A 200 0.86 -7.21 -3.50
N PHE A 201 0.42 -6.57 -2.40
CA PHE A 201 -0.50 -5.45 -2.49
C PHE A 201 0.06 -4.30 -3.32
N VAL A 202 1.27 -3.84 -3.00
CA VAL A 202 1.90 -2.69 -3.68
C VAL A 202 2.07 -2.97 -5.16
N ILE A 203 2.63 -4.12 -5.55
CA ILE A 203 2.85 -4.45 -6.96
C ILE A 203 1.54 -4.46 -7.76
N PHE A 204 0.51 -5.14 -7.26
CA PHE A 204 -0.75 -5.26 -7.99
C PHE A 204 -1.64 -4.02 -7.89
N ASP A 205 -1.56 -3.24 -6.82
CA ASP A 205 -2.21 -1.92 -6.78
C ASP A 205 -1.58 -0.99 -7.80
N THR A 206 -0.25 -0.91 -7.79
CA THR A 206 0.49 -0.08 -8.75
C THR A 206 0.11 -0.48 -10.16
N LEU A 207 0.21 -1.76 -10.57
CA LEU A 207 -0.09 -2.16 -11.95
C LEU A 207 -1.51 -1.81 -12.41
N ILE A 208 -2.51 -1.99 -11.54
CA ILE A 208 -3.92 -1.75 -11.89
C ILE A 208 -4.21 -0.27 -12.02
N VAL A 209 -3.53 0.57 -11.24
CA VAL A 209 -3.72 2.02 -11.31
C VAL A 209 -2.82 2.66 -12.34
N LEU A 210 -1.63 2.10 -12.56
CA LEU A 210 -0.60 2.56 -13.49
C LEU A 210 -1.13 2.75 -14.90
N VAL A 211 -1.83 1.74 -15.42
CA VAL A 211 -2.30 1.76 -16.81
C VAL A 211 -3.38 2.83 -17.00
N PRO A 212 -4.46 2.87 -16.19
CA PRO A 212 -5.45 3.95 -16.25
C PRO A 212 -4.86 5.33 -15.96
N SER A 213 -3.97 5.47 -14.97
CA SER A 213 -3.36 6.75 -14.64
C SER A 213 -2.51 7.24 -15.80
N ALA A 214 -1.68 6.39 -16.40
CA ALA A 214 -0.89 6.74 -17.58
C ALA A 214 -1.78 7.18 -18.74
N ILE A 215 -2.90 6.49 -19.01
CA ILE A 215 -3.84 6.88 -20.06
C ILE A 215 -4.45 8.26 -19.77
N VAL A 216 -4.93 8.48 -18.55
CA VAL A 216 -5.57 9.75 -18.16
C VAL A 216 -4.57 10.90 -18.16
N LEU A 217 -3.35 10.67 -17.67
CA LEU A 217 -2.27 11.65 -17.71
C LEU A 217 -1.88 11.98 -19.14
N THR A 218 -1.73 10.97 -20.00
CA THR A 218 -1.45 11.19 -21.43
C THR A 218 -2.57 12.02 -22.05
N LEU A 219 -3.82 11.71 -21.75
CA LEU A 219 -4.97 12.49 -22.20
C LEU A 219 -4.94 13.93 -21.68
N GLN A 220 -4.64 14.14 -20.40
CA GLN A 220 -4.50 15.47 -19.80
C GLN A 220 -3.38 16.27 -20.47
N MET A 221 -2.23 15.65 -20.68
CA MET A 221 -1.08 16.29 -21.34
C MET A 221 -1.40 16.64 -22.81
N ILE A 222 -2.08 15.76 -23.52
CA ILE A 222 -2.61 16.03 -24.87
C ILE A 222 -3.56 17.23 -24.84
N LEU A 223 -4.48 17.30 -23.87
CA LEU A 223 -5.46 18.38 -23.74
C LEU A 223 -4.84 19.72 -23.35
N VAL A 224 -3.80 19.73 -22.51
CA VAL A 224 -3.02 20.94 -22.16
C VAL A 224 -2.28 21.51 -23.39
N GLY A 225 -2.26 20.78 -24.51
CA GLY A 225 -2.15 21.39 -25.85
C GLY A 225 -0.74 21.73 -26.33
N SER A 226 0.31 21.36 -25.60
CA SER A 226 1.68 21.75 -25.92
C SER A 226 2.67 20.59 -26.11
N PHE A 227 2.25 19.34 -25.95
CA PHE A 227 3.20 18.21 -25.82
C PHE A 227 3.30 17.28 -27.03
N TYR A 228 2.61 17.58 -28.13
CA TYR A 228 2.54 16.68 -29.29
C TYR A 228 3.90 16.39 -29.95
N ASP A 229 4.84 17.35 -29.91
CA ASP A 229 6.08 17.24 -30.68
C ASP A 229 7.24 16.60 -29.90
N GLN A 230 7.08 16.29 -28.61
CA GLN A 230 8.16 15.80 -27.75
C GLN A 230 7.73 14.56 -26.95
N LEU A 231 7.71 13.41 -27.63
CA LEU A 231 7.36 12.12 -27.03
C LEU A 231 8.22 11.81 -25.78
N ASP A 232 9.48 12.22 -25.77
CA ASP A 232 10.39 12.05 -24.63
C ASP A 232 9.86 12.73 -23.36
N LYS A 233 9.28 13.94 -23.48
CA LYS A 233 8.69 14.66 -22.34
C LYS A 233 7.42 13.99 -21.85
N ILE A 234 6.60 13.43 -22.74
CA ILE A 234 5.41 12.67 -22.35
C ILE A 234 5.82 11.44 -21.54
N VAL A 235 6.79 10.67 -22.02
CA VAL A 235 7.28 9.47 -21.31
C VAL A 235 7.85 9.85 -19.93
N TYR A 236 8.62 10.94 -19.85
CA TYR A 236 9.17 11.42 -18.59
C TYR A 236 8.08 11.84 -17.60
N MET A 237 7.08 12.60 -18.06
CA MET A 237 5.95 13.04 -17.23
C MET A 237 5.07 11.89 -16.75
N VAL A 238 4.80 10.89 -17.62
CA VAL A 238 4.13 9.66 -17.21
C VAL A 238 4.96 8.95 -16.14
N THR A 239 6.28 8.86 -16.31
CA THR A 239 7.18 8.23 -15.33
C THR A 239 7.15 8.94 -13.97
N ILE A 240 7.22 10.28 -13.95
CA ILE A 240 7.10 11.08 -12.72
C ILE A 240 5.78 10.79 -12.02
N ALA A 241 4.67 10.82 -12.75
CA ALA A 241 3.35 10.61 -12.15
C ALA A 241 3.17 9.17 -11.63
N VAL A 242 3.80 8.18 -12.27
CA VAL A 242 3.84 6.80 -11.76
C VAL A 242 4.61 6.72 -10.45
N LEU A 243 5.77 7.38 -10.37
CA LEU A 243 6.58 7.43 -9.15
C LEU A 243 5.84 8.16 -8.03
N GLU A 244 5.15 9.24 -8.35
CA GLU A 244 4.27 9.97 -7.44
C GLU A 244 3.19 9.06 -6.87
N HIS A 245 2.47 8.35 -7.74
CA HIS A 245 1.41 7.44 -7.34
C HIS A 245 1.94 6.35 -6.40
N CYS A 246 3.08 5.75 -6.73
CA CYS A 246 3.74 4.75 -5.88
C CYS A 246 4.13 5.33 -4.52
N SER A 247 4.70 6.53 -4.50
CA SER A 247 5.16 7.19 -3.27
C SER A 247 4.02 7.50 -2.33
N PHE A 248 2.91 8.05 -2.85
CA PHE A 248 1.72 8.30 -2.05
C PHE A 248 1.05 7.00 -1.58
N ASN A 249 0.95 5.98 -2.43
CA ASN A 249 0.36 4.70 -2.03
C ASN A 249 1.13 4.07 -0.86
N LEU A 250 2.47 4.11 -0.90
CA LEU A 250 3.32 3.64 0.19
C LEU A 250 3.15 4.48 1.45
N LEU A 251 3.07 5.80 1.32
CA LEU A 251 2.81 6.69 2.46
C LEU A 251 1.46 6.38 3.12
N LEU A 252 0.40 6.22 2.33
CA LEU A 252 -0.94 5.90 2.85
C LEU A 252 -0.99 4.50 3.48
N LEU A 253 -0.27 3.54 2.90
CA LEU A 253 -0.15 2.21 3.48
C LEU A 253 0.53 2.28 4.85
N MET A 254 1.66 3.00 4.95
CA MET A 254 2.36 3.21 6.22
C MET A 254 1.45 3.85 7.27
N ILE A 255 0.71 4.90 6.90
CA ILE A 255 -0.26 5.55 7.81
C ILE A 255 -1.34 4.57 8.26
N THR A 256 -1.87 3.75 7.34
CA THR A 256 -2.92 2.77 7.66
C THR A 256 -2.43 1.69 8.62
N VAL A 257 -1.18 1.26 8.45
CA VAL A 257 -0.56 0.25 9.31
C VAL A 257 -0.21 0.82 10.68
N LEU A 258 0.30 2.06 10.75
CA LEU A 258 0.72 2.70 12.00
C LEU A 258 -0.45 3.20 12.84
N ILE A 259 -1.55 3.63 12.22
CA ILE A 259 -2.68 4.28 12.91
C ILE A 259 -3.98 3.55 12.56
N PRO A 260 -4.27 2.42 13.24
CA PRO A 260 -5.42 1.57 12.92
C PRO A 260 -6.76 2.17 13.35
N HIS A 261 -6.79 3.10 14.32
CA HIS A 261 -8.03 3.56 14.93
C HIS A 261 -8.81 4.60 14.13
N ASN A 262 -8.14 5.44 13.33
CA ASN A 262 -8.81 6.38 12.42
C ASN A 262 -7.85 6.87 11.31
N PRO A 263 -7.44 5.97 10.39
CA PRO A 263 -6.50 6.35 9.34
C PRO A 263 -7.12 7.36 8.36
N ARG A 264 -8.46 7.40 8.20
CA ARG A 264 -9.15 8.26 7.23
C ARG A 264 -8.97 9.74 7.52
N GLY A 265 -9.19 10.16 8.77
CA GLY A 265 -9.09 11.57 9.14
C GLY A 265 -7.68 12.11 8.91
N LEU A 266 -6.66 11.37 9.32
CA LEU A 266 -5.27 11.77 9.13
C LEU A 266 -4.87 11.82 7.65
N LYS A 267 -5.28 10.83 6.85
CA LYS A 267 -5.03 10.84 5.40
C LYS A 267 -5.66 12.07 4.74
N LEU A 268 -6.90 12.41 5.11
CA LEU A 268 -7.59 13.60 4.58
C LEU A 268 -6.84 14.89 4.94
N VAL A 269 -6.44 15.05 6.21
CA VAL A 269 -5.67 16.21 6.67
C VAL A 269 -4.33 16.29 5.95
N LEU A 270 -3.64 15.16 5.81
CA LEU A 270 -2.36 15.10 5.11
C LEU A 270 -2.56 15.52 3.65
N PHE A 271 -3.49 14.92 2.91
CA PHE A 271 -3.79 15.31 1.53
C PHE A 271 -4.27 16.75 1.35
N ALA A 272 -5.03 17.30 2.30
CA ALA A 272 -5.47 18.68 2.24
C ALA A 272 -4.32 19.67 2.46
N THR A 273 -3.28 19.27 3.19
CA THR A 273 -2.13 20.13 3.52
C THR A 273 -0.96 19.95 2.56
N THR A 274 -0.77 18.76 1.95
CA THR A 274 0.27 18.51 0.93
C THR A 274 0.37 19.56 -0.19
N PRO A 275 -0.73 20.14 -0.73
CA PRO A 275 -0.70 21.16 -1.77
C PRO A 275 0.15 22.39 -1.41
N ILE A 276 0.13 22.79 -0.13
CA ILE A 276 0.85 23.95 0.38
C ILE A 276 2.37 23.71 0.27
N TYR A 277 2.80 22.47 0.45
CA TYR A 277 4.20 22.06 0.48
C TYR A 277 4.80 21.81 -0.92
N THR A 278 4.07 22.07 -2.00
CA THR A 278 4.57 21.84 -3.37
C THR A 278 5.64 22.81 -3.82
N GLY A 279 5.70 24.00 -3.22
CA GLY A 279 6.51 25.11 -3.71
C GLY A 279 5.79 26.02 -4.72
N PHE A 280 4.59 25.64 -5.18
CA PHE A 280 3.80 26.45 -6.11
C PHE A 280 3.04 27.59 -5.41
N MET A 281 2.35 27.29 -4.30
CA MET A 281 1.58 28.30 -3.55
C MET A 281 2.45 29.22 -2.71
N ILE A 282 3.51 28.65 -2.12
CA ILE A 282 4.48 29.36 -1.29
C ILE A 282 5.85 28.86 -1.75
N PRO A 283 6.76 29.74 -2.21
CA PRO A 283 8.11 29.34 -2.57
C PRO A 283 8.82 28.67 -1.38
N VAL A 284 9.54 27.58 -1.61
CA VAL A 284 10.19 26.78 -0.55
C VAL A 284 11.22 27.60 0.23
N ASP A 285 11.91 28.53 -0.43
CA ASP A 285 12.90 29.42 0.19
C ASP A 285 12.30 30.44 1.16
N GLN A 286 11.02 30.75 0.99
CA GLN A 286 10.27 31.66 1.86
C GLN A 286 9.62 30.92 3.06
N MET A 287 9.60 29.59 3.06
CA MET A 287 9.05 28.81 4.16
C MET A 287 9.97 28.85 5.39
N VAL A 288 9.37 28.90 6.58
CA VAL A 288 10.08 28.71 7.85
C VAL A 288 10.74 27.33 7.91
N TRP A 289 11.89 27.22 8.58
CA TRP A 289 12.73 26.00 8.62
C TRP A 289 11.98 24.67 8.83
N PRO A 290 11.05 24.52 9.82
CA PRO A 290 10.41 23.22 10.03
C PRO A 290 9.40 22.87 8.92
N VAL A 291 8.72 23.87 8.36
CA VAL A 291 7.78 23.70 7.24
C VAL A 291 8.56 23.37 5.96
N ARG A 292 9.73 24.00 5.78
CA ARG A 292 10.65 23.71 4.68
C ARG A 292 11.13 22.26 4.69
N LEU A 293 11.46 21.72 5.87
CA LEU A 293 11.84 20.31 6.02
C LEU A 293 10.69 19.37 5.59
N ILE A 294 9.45 19.69 5.96
CA ILE A 294 8.26 18.92 5.54
C ILE A 294 8.06 19.00 4.03
N ALA A 295 8.30 20.17 3.42
CA ALA A 295 8.27 20.32 1.96
C ALA A 295 9.27 19.39 1.26
N TYR A 296 10.50 19.28 1.76
CA TYR A 296 11.50 18.35 1.23
C TYR A 296 11.16 16.87 1.44
N LEU A 297 10.29 16.52 2.39
CA LEU A 297 9.81 15.16 2.57
C LEU A 297 8.56 14.86 1.72
N SER A 298 7.93 15.88 1.16
CA SER A 298 6.70 15.73 0.37
C SER A 298 7.03 15.11 -1.00
N PRO A 299 6.46 13.95 -1.35
CA PRO A 299 6.64 13.40 -2.69
C PRO A 299 6.06 14.34 -3.75
N LEU A 300 5.02 15.12 -3.42
CA LEU A 300 4.41 16.07 -4.34
C LEU A 300 5.38 17.19 -4.75
N HIS A 301 6.22 17.66 -3.82
CA HIS A 301 7.21 18.69 -4.10
C HIS A 301 8.24 18.21 -5.13
N HIS A 302 8.82 17.04 -4.91
CA HIS A 302 9.82 16.46 -5.82
C HIS A 302 9.25 16.17 -7.19
N ASN A 303 8.04 15.61 -7.27
CA ASN A 303 7.40 15.32 -8.55
C ASN A 303 7.02 16.60 -9.30
N PHE A 304 6.51 17.61 -8.59
CA PHE A 304 6.22 18.91 -9.19
C PHE A 304 7.49 19.59 -9.71
N SER A 305 8.57 19.61 -8.92
CA SER A 305 9.85 20.17 -9.35
C SER A 305 10.45 19.41 -10.54
N ALA A 306 10.40 18.08 -10.54
CA ALA A 306 10.86 17.27 -11.68
C ALA A 306 10.03 17.54 -12.94
N ALA A 307 8.71 17.66 -12.80
CA ALA A 307 7.81 17.99 -13.90
C ALA A 307 8.10 19.39 -14.47
N MET A 308 8.26 20.39 -13.59
CA MET A 308 8.66 21.75 -13.94
C MET A 308 9.98 21.78 -14.70
N ASN A 309 11.02 21.13 -14.16
CA ASN A 309 12.33 21.04 -14.79
C ASN A 309 12.23 20.39 -16.17
N SER A 310 11.47 19.30 -16.30
CA SER A 310 11.30 18.62 -17.59
C SER A 310 10.57 19.46 -18.63
N MET A 311 9.61 20.28 -18.19
CA MET A 311 8.79 21.08 -19.10
C MET A 311 9.56 22.29 -19.62
N PHE A 312 10.18 23.03 -18.71
CA PHE A 312 10.81 24.32 -18.99
C PHE A 312 12.31 24.23 -19.30
N ALA A 313 12.95 23.07 -19.11
CA ALA A 313 14.35 22.89 -19.52
C ALA A 313 14.54 23.21 -21.01
N GLY A 314 15.43 24.17 -21.27
CA GLY A 314 15.81 24.60 -22.62
C GLY A 314 14.76 25.43 -23.36
N GLN A 315 13.68 25.87 -22.70
CA GLN A 315 12.73 26.80 -23.30
C GLN A 315 13.10 28.25 -22.96
N THR A 316 13.23 29.09 -23.98
CA THR A 316 13.32 30.55 -23.82
C THR A 316 11.91 31.12 -23.75
N ILE A 317 11.66 31.98 -22.77
CA ILE A 317 10.37 32.64 -22.59
C ILE A 317 10.52 34.05 -23.13
N GLU A 318 9.73 34.38 -24.13
CA GLU A 318 9.71 35.73 -24.68
C GLU A 318 8.89 36.63 -23.76
N CYS A 319 9.57 37.58 -23.12
CA CYS A 319 8.94 38.66 -22.40
C CYS A 319 8.44 39.68 -23.42
N ASP A 320 7.17 40.04 -23.33
CA ASP A 320 6.66 41.19 -24.09
C ASP A 320 7.12 42.45 -23.32
N ASP A 321 7.99 43.26 -23.94
CA ASP A 321 8.59 44.47 -23.33
C ASP A 321 7.54 45.50 -22.87
N SER A 322 6.28 45.30 -23.26
CA SER A 322 5.17 46.20 -23.00
C SER A 322 4.43 45.97 -21.67
N ASP A 323 4.59 44.81 -21.00
CA ASP A 323 3.62 44.40 -19.96
C ASP A 323 4.14 44.19 -18.52
N ASP A 324 5.45 44.10 -18.21
CA ASP A 324 5.88 44.17 -16.78
C ASP A 324 7.42 44.24 -16.63
N PRO A 325 7.98 45.22 -15.87
CA PRO A 325 9.42 45.27 -15.57
C PRO A 325 9.90 44.15 -14.62
N ASP A 326 8.99 43.36 -14.04
CA ASP A 326 9.31 42.27 -13.11
C ASP A 326 9.43 40.89 -13.78
N CYS A 327 9.36 40.80 -15.12
CA CYS A 327 9.44 39.53 -15.84
C CYS A 327 10.74 38.74 -15.58
N ASP A 328 11.83 39.44 -15.22
CA ASP A 328 13.12 38.83 -14.87
C ASP A 328 13.16 38.17 -13.48
N GLN A 329 12.23 38.52 -12.57
CA GLN A 329 12.29 38.05 -11.17
C GLN A 329 11.47 36.79 -10.88
N VAL A 330 10.60 36.35 -11.80
CA VAL A 330 9.62 35.29 -11.49
C VAL A 330 10.13 33.87 -11.79
N PHE A 331 11.31 33.72 -12.36
CA PHE A 331 11.88 32.39 -12.54
C PHE A 331 12.56 31.92 -11.26
N PHE A 332 11.88 30.98 -10.60
CA PHE A 332 12.45 30.04 -9.64
C PHE A 332 13.89 29.74 -10.08
N SER A 333 14.85 30.29 -9.35
CA SER A 333 16.23 29.86 -9.44
C SER A 333 16.19 28.39 -9.04
N CYS A 334 16.11 27.48 -10.02
CA CYS A 334 16.27 26.07 -9.74
C CYS A 334 17.72 25.93 -9.29
N PRO A 335 18.01 25.66 -8.00
CA PRO A 335 19.35 25.26 -7.65
C PRO A 335 19.58 23.92 -8.38
N VAL A 336 20.51 23.93 -9.31
CA VAL A 336 20.99 22.73 -10.00
C VAL A 336 21.59 21.78 -8.98
#